data_AF-A0A8S1ZER5-F1
#
_entry.id   AF-A0A8S1ZER5-F1
#
_cell.length_a   1.000
_cell.length_b   1.000
_cell.length_c   1.000
_cell.angle_alpha   90.00
_cell.angle_beta   90.00
_cell.angle_gamma   90.00
#
_symmetry.space_group_name_H-M   'P 1'
#
loop_
_entity.id
_entity.type
_entity.pdbx_description
1 polymer ?
#
loop_
_entity_poly.entity_id
_entity_poly.type
_entity_poly.pdbx_seq_one_letter_code
_entity_poly.pdbx_strand_id
1 'polypeptide(L)' 'MKLINAGKILENNRTLAESRLPVCELPGMVITMHVVLRLPTLDKKSDSNFHVFFHRIGAN' A
#
# COMPACT_ATOMS: atom_id res chain seq x y z
N MET A 1 -9.65 0.47 -4.45
CA MET A 1 -8.18 0.54 -4.32
C MET A 1 -7.83 0.30 -2.87
N LYS A 2 -6.75 -0.44 -2.58
CA LYS A 2 -6.25 -0.65 -1.22
C LYS A 2 -4.75 -0.39 -1.20
N LEU A 3 -4.27 0.36 -0.22
CA LEU A 3 -2.84 0.56 0.02
C LEU A 3 -2.38 -0.43 1.10
N ILE A 4 -1.22 -1.04 0.90
CA ILE A 4 -0.64 -2.03 1.81
C ILE A 4 0.78 -1.60 2.12
N ASN A 5 1.10 -1.54 3.41
CA ASN A 5 2.41 -1.21 3.93
C ASN A 5 2.86 -2.31 4.90
N ALA A 6 4.04 -2.90 4.67
CA ALA A 6 4.58 -4.01 5.46
C ALA A 6 3.55 -5.12 5.81
N GLY A 7 2.71 -5.49 4.83
CA GLY A 7 1.66 -6.50 5.00
C GLY A 7 0.36 -6.04 5.65
N LYS A 8 0.26 -4.77 6.08
CA LYS A 8 -0.97 -4.18 6.64
C LYS A 8 -1.71 -3.34 5.60
N ILE A 9 -3.01 -3.62 5.40
CA ILE A 9 -3.89 -2.74 4.61
C ILE A 9 -4.10 -1.45 5.39
N LEU A 10 -3.86 -0.31 4.75
CA LEU A 10 -4.06 1.01 5.35
C LEU A 10 -5.52 1.45 5.26
N GLU A 11 -5.99 2.09 6.33
CA GLU A 11 -7.32 2.70 6.38
C GLU A 11 -7.30 4.02 5.62
N ASN A 12 -8.31 4.27 4.77
CA ASN A 12 -8.37 5.47 3.93
C ASN A 12 -8.54 6.77 4.72
N ASN A 13 -8.97 6.70 5.98
CA ASN A 13 -9.19 7.84 6.86
C ASN A 13 -7.95 8.20 7.70
N ARG A 14 -6.81 7.54 7.49
CA ARG A 14 -5.53 7.85 8.14
C ARG A 14 -4.51 8.32 7.14
N THR A 15 -3.64 9.22 7.58
CA THR A 15 -2.46 9.63 6.85
C THR A 15 -1.41 8.51 6.86
N LEU A 16 -0.45 8.59 5.93
CA LEU A 16 0.71 7.69 5.92
C LEU A 16 1.56 7.84 7.20
N ALA A 17 1.61 9.05 7.77
CA ALA A 17 2.34 9.32 9.01
C ALA A 17 1.74 8.58 10.21
N GLU A 18 0.41 8.56 10.32
CA GLU A 18 -0.33 7.84 11.36
C GLU A 18 -0.31 6.32 11.16
N SER A 19 0.03 5.87 9.96
CA SER A 19 0.13 4.46 9.57
C SER A 19 1.56 3.92 9.64
N ARG A 20 2.54 4.75 10.04
CA ARG A 20 3.95 4.36 10.12
C ARG A 20 4.13 3.20 11.08
N LEU A 21 4.96 2.24 10.70
CA LEU A 21 5.36 1.13 11.56
C LEU A 21 6.75 1.41 12.13
N PRO A 22 6.88 1.61 13.46
CA PRO A 22 8.13 2.06 14.09
C PRO A 22 9.35 1.19 13.78
N VAL A 23 9.14 -0.11 13.57
CA VAL A 23 10.21 -1.09 13.33
C VAL A 23 10.60 -1.18 11.84
N CYS A 24 9.70 -0.79 10.93
CA CYS A 24 9.89 -1.02 9.49
C CYS A 24 10.24 0.26 8.72
N GLU A 25 10.20 1.43 9.37
CA GLU A 25 10.31 2.74 8.73
C GLU A 25 11.37 3.62 9.41
N LEU A 26 12.64 3.24 9.25
CA LEU A 26 13.77 4.04 9.72
C LEU A 26 14.07 5.21 8.77
N PRO A 27 14.50 6.38 9.28
CA PRO A 27 14.93 7.51 8.45
C PRO A 27 16.02 7.09 7.46
N GLY A 28 15.90 7.52 6.20
CA GLY A 28 16.86 7.17 5.15
C GLY A 28 16.68 5.79 4.53
N MET A 29 15.74 4.96 5.03
CA MET A 29 15.42 3.68 4.41
C MET A 29 14.32 3.79 3.36
N VAL A 30 14.38 2.89 2.37
CA VAL A 30 13.35 2.77 1.35
C VAL A 30 12.23 1.87 1.88
N ILE A 31 11.00 2.36 1.79
CA ILE A 31 9.80 1.59 2.14
C ILE A 31 9.10 1.19 0.85
N THR A 32 8.83 -0.10 0.67
CA THR A 32 8.02 -0.60 -0.44
C THR A 32 6.54 -0.62 -0.03
N MET A 33 5.73 0.13 -0.76
CA MET A 33 4.28 0.20 -0.64
C MET A 33 3.64 -0.58 -1.78
N HIS A 34 2.59 -1.34 -1.47
CA HIS A 34 1.83 -2.10 -2.46
C HIS A 34 0.43 -1.49 -2.63
N VAL A 35 -0.01 -1.35 -3.87
CA VAL A 35 -1.36 -0.91 -4.23
C VAL A 35 -2.08 -2.06 -4.90
N VAL A 36 -3.24 -2.42 -4.36
CA VAL A 36 -4.17 -3.37 -4.97
C VAL A 36 -5.28 -2.61 -5.68
N LEU A 37 -5.41 -2.82 -6.99
CA LEU A 37 -6.55 -2.38 -7.77
C LEU A 37 -7.40 -3.60 -8.14
N ARG A 38 -8.64 -3.63 -7.62
CA ARG A 38 -9.67 -4.57 -8.07
C ARG A 38 -10.41 -3.92 -9.23
N LEU A 39 -10.23 -4.44 -10.44
CA LEU A 39 -11.01 -4.00 -11.57
C LEU A 39 -12.32 -4.78 -11.61
N PRO A 40 -13.47 -4.10 -11.70
CA PRO A 40 -14.72 -4.76 -12.07
C PRO A 40 -14.57 -5.22 -13.52
N THR A 41 -14.33 -6.50 -13.75
CA THR A 41 -14.33 -7.05 -15.11
C THR A 41 -15.75 -7.07 -15.64
N LEU A 42 -15.91 -6.64 -16.89
CA LEU A 42 -17.21 -6.56 -17.58
C LEU A 42 -17.94 -7.91 -17.66
N ASP A 43 -17.20 -9.01 -17.52
CA ASP A 43 -17.73 -10.37 -17.51
C ASP A 43 -17.73 -10.96 -16.09
N LYS A 44 -18.88 -11.50 -15.69
CA LYS A 44 -19.24 -11.93 -14.35
C LYS A 44 -18.41 -13.14 -13.92
N LYS A 45 -17.30 -12.94 -13.17
CA LYS A 45 -16.78 -13.78 -12.05
C LYS A 45 -15.27 -13.72 -11.82
N SER A 46 -14.48 -13.00 -12.60
CA SER A 46 -13.03 -12.91 -12.35
C SER A 46 -12.66 -11.59 -11.68
N ASP A 47 -12.55 -11.60 -10.34
CA ASP A 47 -11.89 -10.53 -9.60
C ASP A 47 -10.40 -10.45 -10.01
N SER A 48 -10.10 -9.72 -11.07
CA SER A 48 -8.72 -9.42 -11.46
C SER A 48 -8.14 -8.37 -10.51
N ASN A 49 -7.13 -8.76 -9.74
CA ASN A 49 -6.40 -7.87 -8.85
C ASN A 49 -5.08 -7.49 -9.53
N PHE A 50 -4.87 -6.19 -9.75
CA PHE A 50 -3.58 -5.66 -10.20
C PHE A 50 -2.79 -5.21 -8.98
N HIS A 51 -1.52 -5.63 -8.91
CA HIS A 51 -0.58 -5.25 -7.87
C HIS A 51 0.46 -4.30 -8.45
N VAL A 52 0.51 -3.08 -7.91
CA VAL A 52 1.53 -2.09 -8.26
C VAL A 52 2.36 -1.79 -7.02
N PHE A 53 3.68 -1.76 -7.17
CA PHE A 53 4.62 -1.52 -6.08
C PHE A 53 5.27 -0.15 -6.29
N PHE A 54 5.28 0.65 -5.23
CA PHE A 54 5.93 1.96 -5.21
C PHE A 54 6.95 2.00 -4.08
N HIS A 55 8.06 2.70 -4.31
CA HIS A 55 9.07 2.93 -3.29
C HIS A 55 8.92 4.35 -2.75
N ARG A 56 8.81 4.49 -1.44
CA ARG A 56 8.88 5.77 -0.74
C ARG A 56 10.22 5.86 -0.02
N ILE A 57 10.91 7.00 -0.15
CA ILE A 57 12.06 7.30 0.69
C ILE A 57 11.55 7.72 2.07
N GLY A 58 11.99 7.05 3.12
CA GLY A 58 11.73 7.42 4.50
C GLY A 58 12.33 8.80 4.79
N ALA A 59 11.50 9.85 4.72
CA ALA A 59 11.88 11.18 5.15
C ALA A 59 12.05 11.24 6.67
N ASN A 60 13.08 11.98 7.10
CA ASN A 60 13.33 12.34 8.50
C ASN A 60 12.12 13.08 9.09
#